data_AF-A0A142KX39-F1
#
_entry.id   AF-A0A142KX39-F1
#
_cell.length_a   1.000
_cell.length_b   1.000
_cell.length_c   1.000
_cell.angle_alpha   90.00
_cell.angle_beta   90.00
_cell.angle_gamma   90.00
#
_symmetry.space_group_name_H-M   'P 1'
#
loop_
_entity.id
_entity.type
_entity.pdbx_description
1 polymer ?
#
loop_
_entity_poly.entity_id
_entity_poly.type
_entity_poly.pdbx_seq_one_letter_code
_entity_poly.pdbx_strand_id
1 'polypeptide(L)'
;SMVEPFFVPEHVEKLKPFIQRTVSSLLTALATKDGSNGPVDLVKEFALPVPSYIIYSILGVPQEDLEFLTEQNAIRTNGSSTAREASAASKELLDYLDKLVTYRLELPKDDLISKLVVEQLKPGHLEKADVVQIAFLLLVAGNAT
;
A
#
# COMPACT_ATOMS: atom_id res chain seq x y z
N SER A 1 -15.39 -5.51 -14.26
CA SER A 1 -14.88 -5.09 -12.95
C SER A 1 -13.53 -4.41 -13.14
N MET A 2 -13.29 -3.23 -12.53
CA MET A 2 -12.13 -2.37 -12.83
C MET A 2 -10.83 -2.83 -12.14
N VAL A 3 -10.93 -3.41 -10.95
CA VAL A 3 -9.76 -3.76 -10.11
C VAL A 3 -9.59 -5.26 -9.90
N GLU A 4 -10.65 -6.05 -10.08
CA GLU A 4 -10.65 -7.51 -9.93
C GLU A 4 -9.53 -8.23 -10.71
N PRO A 5 -9.13 -7.81 -11.94
CA PRO A 5 -8.04 -8.49 -12.66
C PRO A 5 -6.69 -8.53 -11.92
N PHE A 6 -6.47 -7.69 -10.91
CA PHE A 6 -5.27 -7.72 -10.06
C PHE A 6 -5.34 -8.77 -8.95
N PHE A 7 -6.51 -9.34 -8.69
CA PHE A 7 -6.76 -10.23 -7.56
C PHE A 7 -7.29 -11.61 -7.98
N VAL A 8 -7.35 -11.90 -9.29
CA VAL A 8 -7.66 -13.24 -9.79
C VAL A 8 -6.50 -14.22 -9.53
N PRO A 9 -6.77 -15.53 -9.38
CA PRO A 9 -5.74 -16.53 -9.03
C PRO A 9 -4.51 -16.50 -9.92
N GLU A 10 -4.68 -16.36 -11.24
CA GLU A 10 -3.57 -16.28 -12.18
C GLU A 10 -2.65 -15.08 -11.91
N HIS A 11 -3.22 -13.93 -11.53
CA HIS A 11 -2.45 -12.73 -11.21
C HIS A 11 -1.72 -12.88 -9.87
N VAL A 12 -2.40 -13.46 -8.87
CA VAL A 12 -1.80 -13.74 -7.56
C VAL A 12 -0.61 -14.71 -7.68
N GLU A 13 -0.69 -15.73 -8.52
CA GLU A 13 0.44 -16.63 -8.78
C GLU A 13 1.63 -15.89 -9.42
N LYS A 14 1.39 -14.89 -10.28
CA LYS A 14 2.45 -14.03 -10.83
C LYS A 14 3.08 -13.12 -9.76
N LEU A 15 2.33 -12.75 -8.72
CA LEU A 15 2.83 -11.97 -7.58
C LEU A 15 3.62 -12.81 -6.57
N LYS A 16 3.47 -14.14 -6.57
CA LYS A 16 4.12 -15.04 -5.61
C LYS A 16 5.64 -14.82 -5.45
N PRO A 17 6.45 -14.65 -6.52
CA PRO A 17 7.87 -14.35 -6.38
C PRO A 17 8.13 -13.02 -5.67
N PHE A 18 7.29 -12.01 -5.91
CA PHE A 18 7.38 -10.71 -5.25
C PHE A 18 6.99 -10.79 -3.77
N ILE A 19 5.90 -11.50 -3.45
CA ILE A 19 5.47 -11.76 -2.07
C ILE A 19 6.58 -12.49 -1.30
N GLN A 20 7.14 -13.55 -1.89
CA GLN A 20 8.23 -14.32 -1.28
C GLN A 20 9.45 -13.44 -1.01
N ARG A 21 9.85 -12.59 -1.97
CA ARG A 21 10.97 -11.65 -1.76
C ARG A 21 10.69 -10.67 -0.63
N THR A 22 9.49 -10.09 -0.58
CA THR A 22 9.09 -9.15 0.47
C THR A 22 9.20 -9.79 1.85
N VAL A 23 8.62 -10.98 2.02
CA VAL A 23 8.70 -11.76 3.26
C VAL A 23 10.14 -12.11 3.62
N SER A 24 10.92 -12.63 2.68
CA SER A 24 12.31 -13.02 2.92
C SER A 24 13.19 -11.82 3.32
N SER A 25 12.99 -10.66 2.70
CA SER A 25 13.73 -9.43 3.04
C SER A 25 13.40 -8.95 4.46
N LEU A 26 12.12 -8.96 4.83
CA LEU A 26 11.69 -8.58 6.19
C LEU A 26 12.21 -9.55 7.25
N LEU A 27 12.17 -10.87 6.99
CA LEU A 27 12.76 -11.88 7.88
C LEU A 27 14.28 -11.73 8.00
N THR A 28 14.96 -11.42 6.89
CA THR A 28 16.40 -11.17 6.92
C THR A 28 16.72 -9.94 7.78
N ALA A 29 15.99 -8.84 7.58
CA ALA A 29 16.16 -7.64 8.39
C ALA A 29 15.93 -7.93 9.89
N LEU A 30 14.88 -8.67 10.22
CA LEU A 30 14.59 -9.10 11.58
C LEU A 30 15.72 -9.95 12.19
N ALA A 31 16.26 -10.91 11.42
CA ALA A 31 17.36 -11.76 11.87
C ALA A 31 18.67 -11.00 12.09
N THR A 32 18.88 -9.87 11.40
CA THR A 32 20.04 -8.98 11.63
C THR A 32 19.87 -8.07 12.85
N LYS A 33 18.66 -7.95 13.42
CA LYS A 33 18.48 -7.22 14.67
C LYS A 33 19.09 -8.02 15.81
N ASP A 34 19.98 -7.37 16.55
CA ASP A 34 20.68 -7.98 17.67
C ASP A 34 19.70 -8.29 18.81
N GLY A 35 19.42 -9.59 18.99
CA GLY A 35 18.55 -10.10 20.06
C GLY A 35 19.12 -9.93 21.47
N SER A 36 20.37 -9.48 21.62
CA SER A 36 20.95 -9.15 22.92
C SER A 36 20.34 -7.87 23.53
N ASN A 37 19.68 -7.04 22.74
CA ASN A 37 19.01 -5.81 23.18
C ASN A 37 17.58 -6.03 23.72
N GLY A 38 17.12 -7.28 23.83
CA GLY A 38 15.80 -7.65 24.36
C GLY A 38 14.80 -8.10 23.30
N PRO A 39 13.53 -8.32 23.68
CA PRO A 39 12.50 -8.83 22.79
C PRO A 39 12.19 -7.83 21.66
N VAL A 40 11.81 -8.37 20.51
CA VAL A 40 11.42 -7.60 19.32
C VAL A 40 9.90 -7.62 19.16
N ASP A 41 9.31 -6.49 18.75
CA ASP A 41 7.89 -6.39 18.40
C ASP A 41 7.64 -6.97 17.00
N LEU A 42 7.16 -8.21 16.94
CA LEU A 42 6.88 -8.90 15.67
C LEU A 42 5.79 -8.22 14.84
N VAL A 43 4.87 -7.48 15.47
CA VAL A 43 3.83 -6.73 14.74
C VAL A 43 4.49 -5.62 13.95
N LYS A 44 5.25 -4.77 14.64
CA LYS A 44 5.96 -3.64 14.02
C LYS A 44 6.95 -4.10 12.96
N GLU A 45 7.73 -5.14 13.25
CA GLU A 45 8.87 -5.53 12.42
C GLU A 45 8.52 -6.47 11.26
N PHE A 46 7.35 -7.12 11.30
CA PHE A 46 7.00 -8.13 10.31
C PHE A 46 5.53 -8.12 9.91
N ALA A 47 4.60 -8.30 10.87
CA ALA A 47 3.19 -8.50 10.54
C ALA A 47 2.54 -7.27 9.90
N LEU A 48 2.92 -6.06 10.33
CA LEU A 48 2.49 -4.80 9.74
C LEU A 48 3.09 -4.53 8.35
N PRO A 49 4.42 -4.61 8.14
CA PRO A 49 5.02 -4.29 6.85
C PRO A 49 4.70 -5.30 5.74
N VAL A 50 4.53 -6.60 6.03
CA VAL A 50 4.25 -7.61 4.98
C VAL A 50 3.04 -7.25 4.10
N PRO A 51 1.81 -7.12 4.63
CA PRO A 51 0.64 -6.78 3.80
C PRO A 51 0.74 -5.36 3.24
N SER A 52 1.27 -4.42 4.03
CA SER A 52 1.38 -3.01 3.64
C SER A 52 2.27 -2.83 2.40
N TYR A 53 3.45 -3.44 2.39
CA TYR A 53 4.39 -3.33 1.27
C TYR A 53 3.84 -3.96 0.01
N ILE A 54 3.10 -5.07 0.16
CA ILE A 54 2.47 -5.76 -0.97
C ILE A 54 1.39 -4.88 -1.60
N ILE A 55 0.43 -4.37 -0.82
CA ILE A 55 -0.67 -3.58 -1.38
C ILE A 55 -0.18 -2.24 -1.95
N TYR A 56 0.75 -1.57 -1.28
CA TYR A 56 1.34 -0.33 -1.79
C TYR A 56 2.09 -0.55 -3.11
N SER A 57 2.82 -1.67 -3.25
CA SER A 57 3.49 -1.99 -4.51
C SER A 57 2.50 -2.28 -5.64
N ILE A 58 1.39 -2.98 -5.36
CA ILE A 58 0.31 -3.20 -6.34
C ILE A 58 -0.32 -1.87 -6.78
N LEU A 59 -0.52 -0.94 -5.85
CA LEU A 59 -1.05 0.39 -6.13
C LEU A 59 -0.07 1.27 -6.95
N GLY A 60 1.23 0.97 -6.92
CA GLY A 60 2.26 1.71 -7.66
C GLY A 60 3.08 2.68 -6.82
N VAL A 61 3.09 2.51 -5.50
CA VAL A 61 3.92 3.29 -4.59
C VAL A 61 5.40 2.90 -4.78
N PRO A 62 6.32 3.88 -4.89
CA PRO A 62 7.76 3.64 -4.91
C PRO A 62 8.26 2.99 -3.62
N GLN A 63 9.35 2.22 -3.72
CA GLN A 63 9.87 1.44 -2.59
C GLN A 63 10.32 2.32 -1.42
N GLU A 64 10.89 3.48 -1.74
CA GLU A 64 11.39 4.48 -0.79
C GLU A 64 10.31 5.07 0.11
N ASP A 65 9.04 5.04 -0.32
CA ASP A 65 7.92 5.64 0.42
C ASP A 65 7.17 4.60 1.29
N LEU A 66 7.48 3.31 1.13
CA LEU A 66 6.72 2.22 1.76
C LEU A 66 6.74 2.27 3.29
N GLU A 67 7.90 2.56 3.88
CA GLU A 67 8.06 2.59 5.35
C GLU A 67 7.19 3.70 5.95
N PHE A 68 7.36 4.94 5.47
CA PHE A 68 6.57 6.09 5.90
C PHE A 68 5.07 5.85 5.75
N LEU A 69 4.62 5.40 4.57
CA LEU A 69 3.20 5.18 4.32
C LEU A 69 2.63 4.02 5.14
N THR A 70 3.45 3.01 5.47
CA THR A 70 3.06 1.92 6.37
C THR A 70 2.82 2.43 7.78
N GLU A 71 3.70 3.31 8.29
CA GLU A 71 3.52 3.94 9.60
C GLU A 71 2.26 4.82 9.63
N GLN A 72 2.03 5.66 8.62
CA GLN A 72 0.83 6.48 8.51
C GLN A 72 -0.44 5.61 8.49
N ASN A 73 -0.42 4.51 7.74
CA ASN A 73 -1.53 3.57 7.69
C ASN A 73 -1.81 2.90 9.04
N ALA A 74 -0.77 2.58 9.81
CA ALA A 74 -0.90 2.03 11.15
C ALA A 74 -1.50 3.06 12.13
N ILE A 75 -1.07 4.32 12.09
CA ILE A 75 -1.62 5.40 12.93
C ILE A 75 -3.13 5.54 12.72
N ARG A 76 -3.64 5.34 11.51
CA ARG A 76 -5.07 5.45 11.22
C ARG A 76 -5.92 4.45 12.02
N THR A 77 -5.42 3.25 12.29
CA THR A 77 -6.18 2.16 12.92
C THR A 77 -5.69 1.81 14.33
N ASN A 78 -4.63 2.45 14.81
CA ASN A 78 -4.08 2.18 16.13
C ASN A 78 -5.02 2.69 17.23
N GLY A 79 -5.41 1.79 18.15
CA GLY A 79 -6.30 2.15 19.27
C GLY A 79 -5.72 3.17 20.25
N SER A 80 -4.41 3.43 20.20
CA SER A 80 -3.73 4.46 20.99
C SER A 80 -3.74 5.84 20.33
N SER A 81 -4.11 5.93 19.04
CA SER A 81 -4.13 7.20 18.32
C SER A 81 -5.38 8.00 18.65
N THR A 82 -5.20 9.31 18.81
CA THR A 82 -6.31 10.26 18.94
C THR A 82 -7.09 10.37 17.63
N ALA A 83 -8.35 10.79 17.71
CA ALA A 83 -9.17 11.04 16.52
C ALA A 83 -8.51 12.04 15.54
N ARG A 84 -7.74 13.00 16.06
CA ARG A 84 -7.00 13.98 15.26
C ARG A 84 -5.85 13.33 14.50
N GLU A 85 -5.07 12.48 15.15
CA GLU A 85 -3.96 11.76 14.52
C GLU A 85 -4.46 10.80 13.45
N ALA A 86 -5.51 10.02 13.73
CA ALA A 86 -6.10 9.11 12.76
C ALA A 86 -6.68 9.84 11.53
N SER A 87 -7.30 11.01 11.74
CA SER A 87 -7.80 11.86 10.66
C SER A 87 -6.66 12.47 9.84
N ALA A 88 -5.60 12.96 10.48
CA ALA A 88 -4.41 13.50 9.81
C ALA A 88 -3.70 12.43 8.97
N ALA A 89 -3.53 11.21 9.51
CA ALA A 89 -2.94 10.10 8.79
C ALA A 89 -3.78 9.69 7.56
N SER A 90 -5.12 9.67 7.70
CA SER A 90 -6.01 9.43 6.57
C SER A 90 -5.86 10.48 5.48
N LYS A 91 -5.77 11.76 5.86
CA LYS A 91 -5.55 12.87 4.93
C LYS A 91 -4.20 12.75 4.23
N GLU A 92 -3.14 12.43 4.95
CA GLU A 92 -1.79 12.26 4.38
C GLU A 92 -1.78 11.19 3.28
N LEU A 93 -2.43 10.04 3.54
CA LEU A 93 -2.53 8.95 2.57
C LEU A 93 -3.34 9.35 1.33
N LEU A 94 -4.46 10.05 1.50
CA LEU A 94 -5.26 10.56 0.39
C LEU A 94 -4.49 11.59 -0.44
N ASP A 95 -3.81 12.53 0.20
CA ASP A 95 -2.99 13.55 -0.46
C ASP A 95 -1.82 12.90 -1.23
N TYR A 96 -1.23 11.83 -0.69
CA TYR A 96 -0.20 11.05 -1.37
C TYR A 96 -0.76 10.33 -2.61
N LEU A 97 -1.89 9.63 -2.48
CA LEU A 97 -2.53 8.94 -3.60
C LEU A 97 -2.97 9.91 -4.70
N ASP A 98 -3.45 11.10 -4.35
CA ASP A 98 -3.80 12.15 -5.31
C ASP A 98 -2.59 12.60 -6.16
N LYS A 99 -1.44 12.80 -5.52
CA LYS A 99 -0.17 13.10 -6.21
C LYS A 99 0.25 11.93 -7.09
N LEU A 100 0.12 10.70 -6.61
CA LEU A 100 0.49 9.52 -7.38
C LEU A 100 -0.38 9.36 -8.63
N VAL A 101 -1.70 9.55 -8.52
CA VAL A 101 -2.62 9.56 -9.67
C VAL A 101 -2.25 10.66 -10.67
N THR A 102 -1.91 11.86 -10.18
CA THR A 102 -1.45 12.98 -11.04
C THR A 102 -0.19 12.59 -11.81
N TYR A 103 0.77 11.96 -11.15
CA TYR A 103 1.99 11.53 -11.79
C TYR A 103 1.74 10.41 -12.81
N ARG A 104 0.83 9.48 -12.54
CA ARG A 104 0.47 8.40 -13.48
C ARG A 104 -0.39 8.87 -14.65
N LEU A 105 -1.06 10.01 -14.56
CA LEU A 105 -1.70 10.67 -15.70
C LEU A 105 -0.68 11.00 -16.80
N GLU A 106 0.45 11.58 -16.39
CA GLU A 106 1.56 11.95 -17.27
C GLU A 106 2.40 10.75 -17.69
N LEU A 107 2.79 9.90 -16.72
CA LEU A 107 3.68 8.75 -16.95
C LEU A 107 3.11 7.47 -16.34
N PRO A 108 2.21 6.76 -17.05
CA PRO A 108 1.69 5.47 -16.62
C PRO A 108 2.82 4.44 -16.47
N LYS A 109 2.70 3.56 -15.46
CA LYS A 109 3.57 2.39 -15.24
C LYS A 109 2.73 1.11 -15.20
N ASP A 110 3.37 -0.01 -14.88
CA ASP A 110 2.70 -1.30 -14.67
C ASP A 110 2.21 -1.42 -13.21
N ASP A 111 1.15 -0.68 -12.88
CA ASP A 111 0.51 -0.69 -11.56
C ASP A 111 -0.99 -0.41 -11.63
N LEU A 112 -1.71 -0.68 -10.54
CA LEU A 112 -3.17 -0.58 -10.49
C LEU A 112 -3.66 0.85 -10.74
N ILE A 113 -2.99 1.85 -10.15
CA ILE A 113 -3.36 3.26 -10.37
C ILE A 113 -3.19 3.64 -11.84
N SER A 114 -2.10 3.24 -12.48
CA SER A 114 -1.88 3.49 -13.91
C SER A 114 -2.95 2.83 -14.77
N LYS A 115 -3.38 1.62 -14.43
CA LYS A 115 -4.47 0.95 -15.14
C LYS A 115 -5.79 1.72 -15.01
N LEU A 116 -6.16 2.14 -13.80
CA LEU A 116 -7.35 2.96 -13.59
C LEU A 116 -7.25 4.31 -14.33
N VAL A 117 -6.07 4.92 -14.32
CA VAL A 117 -5.82 6.16 -15.05
C VAL A 117 -6.03 5.99 -16.55
N VAL A 118 -5.46 4.94 -17.15
CA VAL A 118 -5.51 4.71 -18.60
C VAL A 118 -6.88 4.22 -19.06
N GLU A 119 -7.49 3.30 -18.33
CA GLU A 119 -8.71 2.61 -18.77
C GLU A 119 -10.00 3.27 -18.29
N GLN A 120 -9.95 4.09 -17.24
CA GLN A 120 -11.15 4.66 -16.62
C GLN A 120 -11.13 6.18 -16.59
N LEU A 121 -10.05 6.79 -16.10
CA LEU A 121 -9.95 8.26 -15.97
C LEU A 121 -9.80 8.96 -17.32
N LYS A 122 -8.82 8.56 -18.15
CA LYS A 122 -8.58 9.19 -19.47
C LYS A 122 -9.80 9.09 -20.41
N PRO A 123 -10.55 7.97 -20.45
CA PRO A 123 -11.79 7.89 -21.23
C PRO A 123 -12.99 8.64 -20.62
N GLY A 124 -12.87 9.17 -19.40
CA GLY A 124 -13.93 9.92 -18.72
C GLY A 124 -14.98 9.05 -18.02
N HIS A 125 -14.69 7.79 -17.72
CA HIS A 125 -15.57 6.92 -16.94
C HIS A 125 -15.50 7.19 -15.43
N LEU A 126 -14.35 7.66 -14.97
CA LEU A 126 -14.10 8.07 -13.60
C LEU A 126 -13.50 9.47 -13.56
N GLU A 127 -13.75 10.19 -12.48
CA GLU A 127 -12.99 11.39 -12.14
C GLU A 127 -11.72 11.01 -11.37
N LYS A 128 -10.77 11.95 -11.28
CA LYS A 128 -9.51 11.72 -10.56
C LYS A 128 -9.77 11.32 -9.11
N ALA A 129 -10.75 11.96 -8.46
CA ALA A 129 -11.16 11.67 -7.09
C ALA A 129 -11.64 10.22 -6.93
N ASP A 130 -12.34 9.65 -7.92
CA ASP A 130 -12.79 8.26 -7.86
C ASP A 130 -11.61 7.29 -7.86
N VAL A 131 -10.59 7.54 -8.70
CA VAL A 131 -9.37 6.72 -8.73
C VAL A 131 -8.66 6.75 -7.38
N VAL A 132 -8.54 7.93 -6.77
CA VAL A 132 -7.95 8.10 -5.43
C VAL A 132 -8.74 7.29 -4.40
N GLN A 133 -10.08 7.39 -4.40
CA GLN A 133 -10.93 6.69 -3.45
C GLN A 133 -10.92 5.18 -3.63
N ILE A 134 -10.86 4.68 -4.87
CA ILE A 134 -10.73 3.24 -5.15
C ILE A 134 -9.38 2.73 -4.64
N ALA A 135 -8.29 3.44 -4.91
CA ALA A 135 -6.96 3.08 -4.40
C ALA A 135 -6.92 3.08 -2.87
N PHE A 136 -7.52 4.10 -2.25
CA PHE A 136 -7.63 4.21 -0.79
C PHE A 136 -8.47 3.08 -0.20
N LEU A 137 -9.61 2.73 -0.82
CA LEU A 137 -10.43 1.60 -0.39
C LEU A 137 -9.63 0.29 -0.37
N LEU A 138 -8.90 0.00 -1.46
CA LEU A 138 -8.07 -1.20 -1.54
C LEU A 138 -6.96 -1.24 -0.49
N LEU A 139 -6.35 -0.08 -0.20
CA LEU A 139 -5.35 0.04 0.86
C LEU A 139 -5.94 -0.25 2.24
N VAL A 140 -7.09 0.34 2.58
CA VAL A 140 -7.60 0.30 3.96
C VAL A 140 -8.47 -0.91 4.26
N ALA A 141 -9.11 -1.51 3.25
CA ALA A 141 -10.10 -2.57 3.46
C ALA A 141 -9.52 -3.88 4.01
N GLY A 142 -8.26 -4.21 3.68
CA GLY A 142 -7.66 -5.52 4.02
C GLY A 142 -6.39 -5.45 4.86
N ASN A 143 -5.87 -4.27 5.19
CA ASN A 143 -4.53 -4.16 5.81
C ASN A 143 -4.52 -4.31 7.34
N ALA A 144 -5.68 -4.24 8.00
CA ALA A 144 -5.82 -4.29 9.45
C ALA A 144 -6.73 -5.44 9.95
N THR A 145 -7.07 -6.38 9.07
CA THR A 145 -7.86 -7.59 9.38
C THR A 145 -6.99 -8.71 9.90
#